data_AF-A0A5N5T1M1-F1
#
_entry.id   AF-A0A5N5T1M1-F1
#
_cell.length_a   1.000
_cell.length_b   1.000
_cell.length_c   1.000
_cell.angle_alpha   90.00
_cell.angle_beta   90.00
_cell.angle_gamma   90.00
#
_symmetry.space_group_name_H-M   'P 1'
#
loop_
_entity.id
_entity.type
_entity.pdbx_description
1 polymer ?
#
loop_
_entity_poly.entity_id
_entity_poly.type
_entity_poly.pdbx_seq_one_letter_code
_entity_poly.pdbx_strand_id
1 'polypeptide(L)'
;MNHGLHARTVKKINATLIKSCRNETLKKLYQIKNYEERLSEVRKRNEEERRIWKAEALEMALRKDQEMKAKMEALTSQNYKEKKELERLTRVAANAFKSGSESVDLLRDQVAKQRLEMEETRRKHQKEVEELKALLEVKRRKGRGGGHSELRNAGGSLEDSAEFEYLRNILYQYMIGKETQTLAKVLCAVVKFNKEQQSQIIDHEDRKQSLVIRPKYLPKVGGNKKTINFTNCYQYFIRHFGLRRTPIKLFVKLAAVFGAILYD
;
A
#
# COMPACT_ATOMS: atom_id res chain seq x y z
N MET A 1 28.44 -94.63 92.62
CA MET A 1 27.39 -93.62 92.92
C MET A 1 27.48 -92.31 92.10
N ASN A 2 28.62 -91.98 91.45
CA ASN A 2 28.78 -90.70 90.72
C ASN A 2 28.07 -90.58 89.35
N HIS A 3 27.84 -91.68 88.62
CA HIS A 3 27.20 -91.62 87.30
C HIS A 3 25.75 -91.10 87.32
N GLY A 4 25.00 -91.34 88.41
CA GLY A 4 23.61 -90.89 88.55
C GLY A 4 23.45 -89.40 88.87
N LEU A 5 24.47 -88.75 89.45
CA LEU A 5 24.46 -87.29 89.65
C LEU A 5 24.77 -86.55 88.35
N HIS A 6 25.77 -87.03 87.59
CA HIS A 6 26.16 -86.45 86.32
C HIS A 6 25.01 -86.47 85.29
N ALA A 7 24.31 -87.60 85.16
CA ALA A 7 23.14 -87.73 84.28
C ALA A 7 22.00 -86.75 84.64
N ARG A 8 21.78 -86.48 85.93
CA ARG A 8 20.76 -85.51 86.39
C ARG A 8 21.15 -84.08 86.07
N THR A 9 22.42 -83.72 86.21
CA THR A 9 22.93 -82.38 85.87
C THR A 9 22.86 -82.12 84.37
N VAL A 10 23.30 -83.07 83.54
CA VAL A 10 23.21 -82.97 82.08
C VAL A 10 21.75 -82.81 81.63
N LYS A 11 20.82 -83.58 82.20
CA LYS A 11 19.39 -83.46 81.90
C LYS A 11 18.81 -82.08 82.25
N LYS A 12 19.23 -81.48 83.37
CA LYS A 12 18.84 -80.11 83.75
C LYS A 12 19.41 -79.06 82.81
N ILE A 13 20.69 -79.16 82.45
CA ILE A 13 21.35 -78.24 81.51
C ILE A 13 20.66 -78.30 80.15
N ASN A 14 20.43 -79.50 79.62
CA ASN A 14 19.72 -79.68 78.34
C ASN A 14 18.30 -79.10 78.40
N ALA A 15 17.56 -79.31 79.49
CA ALA A 15 16.23 -78.74 79.65
C ALA A 15 16.25 -77.19 79.67
N THR A 16 17.25 -76.59 80.31
CA THR A 16 17.43 -75.12 80.33
C THR A 16 17.80 -74.57 78.95
N LEU A 17 18.72 -75.23 78.24
CA LEU A 17 19.11 -74.84 76.88
C LEU A 17 17.93 -74.93 75.90
N ILE A 18 17.13 -76.01 75.98
CA ILE A 18 15.92 -76.16 75.15
C ILE A 18 14.92 -75.04 75.44
N LYS A 19 14.70 -74.67 76.71
CA LYS A 19 13.82 -73.56 77.08
C LYS A 19 14.32 -72.21 76.54
N SER A 20 15.62 -71.95 76.66
CA SER A 20 16.24 -70.72 76.13
C SER A 20 16.09 -70.62 74.61
N CYS A 21 16.42 -71.69 73.90
CA CYS A 21 16.27 -71.79 72.44
C CYS A 21 14.80 -71.59 72.01
N ARG A 22 13.84 -72.21 72.72
CA ARG A 22 12.41 -72.01 72.47
C ARG A 22 11.97 -70.56 72.67
N ASN A 23 12.43 -69.91 73.74
CA ASN A 23 12.09 -68.52 74.02
C ASN A 23 12.67 -67.56 72.96
N GLU A 24 13.89 -67.82 72.49
CA GLU A 24 14.48 -67.03 71.42
C GLU A 24 13.73 -67.21 70.09
N THR A 25 13.36 -68.45 69.75
CA THR A 25 12.52 -68.74 68.58
C THR A 25 11.17 -68.01 68.66
N LEU A 26 10.51 -67.99 69.83
CA LEU A 26 9.25 -67.26 70.01
C LEU A 26 9.42 -65.75 69.81
N LYS A 27 10.52 -65.16 70.31
CA LYS A 27 10.82 -63.73 70.08
C LYS A 27 11.01 -63.43 68.59
N LYS A 28 11.75 -64.28 67.88
CA LYS A 28 11.98 -64.14 66.44
C LYS A 28 10.66 -64.28 65.65
N LEU A 29 9.82 -65.25 65.99
CA LEU A 29 8.50 -65.42 65.37
C LEU A 29 7.60 -64.19 65.56
N TYR A 30 7.59 -63.61 66.76
CA TYR A 30 6.82 -62.39 67.02
C TYR A 30 7.33 -61.21 66.18
N GLN A 31 8.66 -61.04 66.09
CA GLN A 31 9.24 -60.00 65.23
C GLN A 31 8.91 -60.22 63.76
N ILE A 32 9.02 -61.45 63.25
CA ILE A 32 8.66 -61.81 61.87
C ILE A 32 7.21 -61.41 61.59
N LYS A 33 6.29 -61.76 62.48
CA LYS A 33 4.86 -61.41 62.34
C LYS A 33 4.65 -59.89 62.23
N ASN A 34 5.33 -59.11 63.08
CA ASN A 34 5.25 -57.65 63.03
C ASN A 34 5.83 -57.08 61.72
N TYR A 35 6.91 -57.66 61.19
CA TYR A 35 7.47 -57.23 59.91
C TYR A 35 6.55 -57.61 58.73
N GLU A 36 5.92 -58.78 58.77
CA GLU A 36 4.95 -59.21 57.76
C GLU A 36 3.74 -58.28 57.71
N GLU A 37 3.22 -57.85 58.86
CA GLU A 37 2.13 -56.89 58.95
C GLU A 37 2.52 -55.53 58.35
N ARG A 38 3.68 -54.98 58.74
CA ARG A 38 4.21 -53.73 58.16
C ARG A 38 4.45 -53.83 56.65
N LEU A 39 4.94 -54.98 56.17
CA LEU A 39 5.11 -55.22 54.73
C LEU A 39 3.77 -55.30 54.01
N SER A 40 2.74 -55.89 54.62
CA SER A 40 1.38 -55.93 54.09
C SER A 40 0.79 -54.52 53.95
N GLU A 41 0.97 -53.67 54.96
CA GLU A 41 0.53 -52.27 54.91
C GLU A 41 1.24 -51.46 53.82
N VAL A 42 2.55 -51.61 53.67
CA VAL A 42 3.32 -50.95 52.61
C VAL A 42 2.88 -51.44 51.24
N ARG A 43 2.63 -52.75 51.07
CA ARG A 43 2.12 -53.30 49.81
C ARG A 43 0.77 -52.73 49.44
N LYS A 44 -0.16 -52.62 50.41
CA LYS A 44 -1.48 -52.00 50.20
C LYS A 44 -1.37 -50.52 49.83
N ARG A 45 -0.53 -49.75 50.53
CA ARG A 45 -0.30 -48.33 50.20
C ARG A 45 0.27 -48.15 48.80
N ASN A 46 1.30 -48.92 48.45
CA ASN A 46 1.88 -48.86 47.11
C ASN A 46 0.89 -49.26 46.02
N GLU A 47 -0.02 -50.19 46.30
CA GLU A 47 -1.08 -50.55 45.36
C GLU A 47 -2.10 -49.43 45.18
N GLU A 48 -2.53 -48.81 46.27
CA GLU A 48 -3.45 -47.67 46.23
C GLU A 48 -2.85 -46.48 45.50
N GLU A 49 -1.60 -46.12 45.82
CA GLU A 49 -0.87 -45.08 45.09
C GLU A 49 -0.82 -45.40 43.59
N ARG A 50 -0.47 -46.64 43.21
CA ARG A 50 -0.48 -47.05 41.79
C ARG A 50 -1.87 -46.93 41.15
N ARG A 51 -2.96 -47.14 41.90
CA ARG A 51 -4.32 -46.95 41.39
C ARG A 51 -4.61 -45.47 41.15
N ILE A 52 -4.25 -44.60 42.10
CA ILE A 52 -4.42 -43.15 41.99
C ILE A 52 -3.63 -42.61 40.79
N TRP A 53 -2.34 -42.93 40.70
CA TRP A 53 -1.48 -42.50 39.58
C TRP A 53 -2.03 -42.95 38.22
N LYS A 54 -2.57 -44.17 38.13
CA LYS A 54 -3.21 -44.65 36.89
C LYS A 54 -4.49 -43.89 36.56
N ALA A 55 -5.32 -43.59 37.56
CA ALA A 55 -6.55 -42.84 37.36
C ALA A 55 -6.27 -41.40 36.91
N GLU A 56 -5.35 -40.71 37.58
CA GLU A 56 -4.92 -39.36 37.22
C GLU A 56 -4.31 -39.28 35.81
N ALA A 57 -3.48 -40.26 35.44
CA ALA A 57 -2.92 -40.35 34.10
C ALA A 57 -4.02 -40.52 33.03
N LEU A 58 -5.03 -41.36 33.31
CA LEU A 58 -6.15 -41.57 32.40
C LEU A 58 -7.03 -40.31 32.28
N GLU A 59 -7.30 -39.64 33.39
CA GLU A 59 -8.06 -38.39 33.40
C GLU A 59 -7.33 -37.27 32.64
N MET A 60 -6.01 -37.17 32.83
CA MET A 60 -5.18 -36.21 32.10
C MET A 60 -5.21 -36.48 30.59
N ALA A 61 -5.09 -37.75 30.18
CA ALA A 61 -5.19 -38.16 28.78
C ALA A 61 -6.56 -37.81 28.20
N LEU A 62 -7.64 -38.15 28.91
CA LEU A 62 -9.01 -37.84 28.48
C LEU A 62 -9.24 -36.33 28.33
N ARG A 63 -8.76 -35.54 29.29
CA ARG A 63 -8.85 -34.07 29.23
C ARG A 63 -8.10 -33.52 28.02
N LYS A 64 -6.90 -34.04 27.73
CA LYS A 64 -6.11 -33.62 26.58
C LYS A 64 -6.77 -33.99 25.25
N ASP A 65 -7.40 -35.16 25.17
CA ASP A 65 -8.16 -35.57 23.99
C ASP A 65 -9.39 -34.69 23.79
N GLN A 66 -10.11 -34.34 24.86
CA GLN A 66 -11.24 -33.41 24.80
C GLN A 66 -10.80 -32.00 24.38
N GLU A 67 -9.70 -31.48 24.94
CA GLU A 67 -9.12 -30.19 24.54
C GLU A 67 -8.72 -30.21 23.05
N MET A 68 -8.10 -31.29 22.58
CA MET A 68 -7.69 -31.44 21.18
C MET A 68 -8.91 -31.49 20.26
N LYS A 69 -9.95 -32.25 20.65
CA LYS A 69 -11.20 -32.33 19.91
C LYS A 69 -11.91 -30.98 19.83
N ALA A 70 -12.01 -30.25 20.95
CA ALA A 70 -12.60 -28.92 20.96
C ALA A 70 -11.82 -27.93 20.09
N LYS A 71 -10.49 -27.98 20.09
CA LYS A 71 -9.64 -27.18 19.19
C LYS A 71 -9.88 -27.52 17.72
N MET A 72 -10.02 -28.80 17.39
CA MET A 72 -10.29 -29.26 16.03
C MET A 72 -11.66 -28.75 15.54
N GLU A 73 -12.70 -28.85 16.38
CA GLU A 73 -14.04 -28.34 16.07
C GLU A 73 -14.06 -26.82 15.90
N ALA A 74 -13.33 -26.08 16.76
CA ALA A 74 -13.19 -24.64 16.64
C ALA A 74 -12.47 -24.24 15.35
N LEU A 75 -11.35 -24.90 15.01
CA LEU A 75 -10.61 -24.64 13.78
C LEU A 75 -11.44 -24.97 12.54
N THR A 76 -12.20 -26.06 12.58
CA THR A 76 -13.11 -26.45 11.49
C THR A 76 -14.21 -25.39 11.30
N SER A 77 -14.79 -24.89 12.40
CA SER A 77 -15.80 -23.84 12.37
C SER A 77 -15.24 -22.51 11.86
N GLN A 78 -14.00 -22.17 12.21
CA GLN A 78 -13.31 -20.99 11.69
C GLN A 78 -13.06 -21.10 10.18
N ASN A 79 -12.52 -22.23 9.72
CA ASN A 79 -12.33 -22.50 8.29
C ASN A 79 -13.63 -22.38 7.49
N TYR A 80 -14.75 -22.84 8.05
CA TYR A 80 -16.06 -22.70 7.42
C TYR A 80 -16.47 -21.22 7.27
N LYS A 81 -16.26 -20.40 8.30
CA LYS A 81 -16.55 -18.96 8.25
C LYS A 81 -15.65 -18.24 7.23
N GLU A 82 -14.36 -18.53 7.23
CA GLU A 82 -13.39 -17.95 6.30
C GLU A 82 -13.71 -18.33 4.85
N LYS A 83 -14.07 -19.60 4.60
CA LYS A 83 -14.51 -20.05 3.27
C LYS A 83 -15.75 -19.28 2.79
N LYS A 84 -16.72 -19.07 3.67
CA LYS A 84 -17.95 -18.31 3.34
C LYS A 84 -17.64 -16.85 3.03
N GLU A 85 -16.74 -16.23 3.78
CA GLU A 85 -16.32 -14.85 3.52
C GLU A 85 -15.51 -14.75 2.22
N LEU A 86 -14.65 -15.72 1.93
CA LEU A 86 -13.90 -15.78 0.68
C LEU A 86 -14.85 -15.94 -0.53
N GLU A 87 -15.89 -16.76 -0.40
CA GLU A 87 -16.94 -16.91 -1.43
C GLU A 87 -17.71 -15.61 -1.63
N ARG A 88 -18.05 -14.91 -0.53
CA ARG A 88 -18.70 -13.59 -0.58
C ARG A 88 -17.82 -12.56 -1.29
N LEU A 89 -16.54 -12.48 -0.95
CA LEU A 89 -15.57 -11.57 -1.58
C LEU A 89 -15.38 -11.90 -3.07
N THR A 90 -15.26 -13.18 -3.40
CA THR A 90 -15.16 -13.65 -4.79
C THR A 90 -16.38 -13.22 -5.61
N ARG A 91 -17.58 -13.34 -5.03
CA ARG A 91 -18.82 -12.90 -5.68
C ARG A 91 -18.87 -11.38 -5.89
N VAL A 92 -18.44 -10.60 -4.89
CA VAL A 92 -18.36 -9.13 -5.01
C VAL A 92 -17.36 -8.74 -6.10
N ALA A 93 -16.18 -9.36 -6.13
CA ALA A 93 -15.16 -9.12 -7.15
C ALA A 93 -15.69 -9.48 -8.55
N ALA A 94 -16.36 -10.63 -8.71
CA ALA A 94 -16.96 -11.03 -9.99
C ALA A 94 -18.03 -10.05 -10.46
N ASN A 95 -18.89 -9.57 -9.56
CA ASN A 95 -19.93 -8.58 -9.90
C ASN A 95 -19.32 -7.23 -10.29
N ALA A 96 -18.30 -6.75 -9.57
CA ALA A 96 -17.58 -5.52 -9.89
C ALA A 96 -16.85 -5.62 -11.24
N PHE A 97 -16.30 -6.78 -11.56
CA PHE A 97 -15.67 -7.02 -12.85
C PHE A 97 -16.69 -6.98 -14.00
N LYS A 98 -17.85 -7.64 -13.83
CA LYS A 98 -18.93 -7.61 -14.84
C LYS A 98 -19.45 -6.21 -15.09
N SER A 99 -19.78 -5.46 -14.03
CA SER A 99 -20.29 -4.10 -14.17
C SER A 99 -19.25 -3.13 -14.75
N GLY A 100 -17.98 -3.28 -14.37
CA GLY A 100 -16.88 -2.53 -14.97
C GLY A 100 -16.68 -2.83 -16.46
N SER A 101 -16.71 -4.11 -16.86
CA SER A 101 -16.60 -4.51 -18.26
C SER A 101 -17.75 -3.98 -19.09
N GLU A 102 -19.00 -4.19 -18.65
CA GLU A 102 -20.19 -3.71 -19.37
C GLU A 102 -20.16 -2.18 -19.56
N SER A 103 -19.74 -1.43 -18.54
CA SER A 103 -19.60 0.02 -18.66
C SER A 103 -18.49 0.44 -19.64
N VAL A 104 -17.37 -0.30 -19.68
CA VAL A 104 -16.26 0.00 -20.60
C VAL A 104 -16.65 -0.35 -22.05
N ASP A 105 -17.38 -1.43 -22.26
CA ASP A 105 -17.83 -1.85 -23.59
C ASP A 105 -18.82 -0.85 -24.18
N LEU A 106 -19.78 -0.36 -23.38
CA LEU A 106 -20.70 0.72 -23.79
C LEU A 106 -19.96 2.01 -24.17
N LEU A 107 -18.91 2.38 -23.42
CA LEU A 107 -18.08 3.55 -23.73
C LEU A 107 -17.28 3.36 -25.03
N ARG A 108 -16.77 2.15 -25.29
CA ARG A 108 -16.08 1.82 -26.55
C ARG A 108 -17.02 1.98 -27.74
N ASP A 109 -18.25 1.48 -27.63
CA ASP A 109 -19.27 1.61 -28.68
C ASP A 109 -19.65 3.09 -28.92
N GLN A 110 -19.83 3.88 -27.86
CA GLN A 110 -20.09 5.31 -28.00
C GLN A 110 -18.93 6.04 -28.68
N VAL A 111 -17.69 5.74 -28.31
CA VAL A 111 -16.48 6.31 -28.95
C VAL A 111 -16.41 5.90 -30.43
N ALA A 112 -16.71 4.64 -30.76
CA ALA A 112 -16.74 4.18 -32.15
C ALA A 112 -17.81 4.92 -32.97
N LYS A 113 -19.02 5.07 -32.42
CA LYS A 113 -20.11 5.82 -33.06
C LYS A 113 -19.75 7.29 -33.30
N GLN A 114 -19.20 7.96 -32.27
CA GLN A 114 -18.76 9.35 -32.41
C GLN A 114 -17.65 9.51 -33.46
N ARG A 115 -16.73 8.55 -33.56
CA ARG A 115 -15.70 8.56 -34.62
C ARG A 115 -16.31 8.44 -36.02
N LEU A 116 -17.32 7.59 -36.18
CA LEU A 116 -18.01 7.46 -37.47
C LEU A 116 -18.76 8.74 -37.84
N GLU A 117 -19.47 9.36 -36.90
CA GLU A 117 -20.15 10.65 -37.12
C GLU A 117 -19.16 11.78 -37.47
N MET A 118 -18.00 11.81 -36.80
CA MET A 118 -16.91 12.75 -37.11
C MET A 118 -16.34 12.52 -38.52
N GLU A 119 -16.14 11.27 -38.94
CA GLU A 119 -15.64 11.00 -40.28
C GLU A 119 -16.69 11.33 -41.35
N GLU A 120 -17.97 11.10 -41.08
CA GLU A 120 -19.04 11.47 -42.00
C GLU A 120 -19.16 13.00 -42.16
N THR A 121 -19.10 13.75 -41.06
CA THR A 121 -19.09 15.21 -41.10
C THR A 121 -17.84 15.73 -41.80
N ARG A 122 -16.66 15.16 -41.52
CA ARG A 122 -15.41 15.48 -42.24
C ARG A 122 -15.55 15.22 -43.75
N ARG A 123 -16.15 14.11 -44.15
CA ARG A 123 -16.41 13.77 -45.56
C ARG A 123 -17.41 14.74 -46.21
N LYS A 124 -18.46 15.15 -45.51
CA LYS A 124 -19.42 16.15 -46.01
C LYS A 124 -18.73 17.50 -46.20
N HIS A 125 -18.01 17.96 -45.18
CA HIS A 125 -17.24 19.19 -45.26
C HIS A 125 -16.21 19.17 -46.39
N GLN A 126 -15.51 18.04 -46.58
CA GLN A 126 -14.57 17.86 -47.68
C GLN A 126 -15.25 18.05 -49.05
N LYS A 127 -16.44 17.48 -49.25
CA LYS A 127 -17.22 17.64 -50.49
C LYS A 127 -17.65 19.10 -50.70
N GLU A 128 -18.18 19.76 -49.66
CA GLU A 128 -18.56 21.17 -49.72
C GLU A 128 -17.36 22.06 -50.07
N VAL A 129 -16.19 21.78 -49.49
CA VAL A 129 -14.95 22.50 -49.80
C VAL A 129 -14.53 22.27 -51.26
N GLU A 130 -14.68 21.06 -51.79
CA GLU A 130 -14.39 20.75 -53.20
C GLU A 130 -15.36 21.47 -54.14
N GLU A 131 -16.66 21.49 -53.84
CA GLU A 131 -17.66 22.24 -54.60
C GLU A 131 -17.38 23.75 -54.58
N LEU A 132 -17.07 24.30 -53.39
CA LEU A 132 -16.70 25.71 -53.25
C LEU A 132 -15.43 26.06 -54.03
N LYS A 133 -14.43 25.18 -54.02
CA LYS A 133 -13.21 25.35 -54.85
C LYS A 133 -13.53 25.30 -56.34
N ALA A 134 -14.39 24.40 -56.78
CA ALA A 134 -14.81 24.32 -58.18
C ALA A 134 -15.57 25.59 -58.62
N LEU A 135 -16.48 26.10 -57.79
CA LEU A 135 -17.19 27.36 -58.03
C LEU A 135 -16.25 28.56 -58.07
N LEU A 136 -15.27 28.63 -57.16
CA LEU A 136 -14.23 29.65 -57.17
C LEU A 136 -13.37 29.60 -58.43
N GLU A 137 -13.02 28.41 -58.92
CA GLU A 137 -12.26 28.25 -60.16
C GLU A 137 -13.08 28.67 -61.40
N VAL A 138 -14.39 28.39 -61.43
CA VAL A 138 -15.30 28.91 -62.46
C VAL A 138 -15.40 30.43 -62.38
N LYS A 139 -15.50 31.00 -61.17
CA LYS A 139 -15.48 32.46 -60.95
C LYS A 139 -14.15 33.08 -61.36
N ARG A 140 -13.02 32.40 -61.13
CA ARG A 140 -11.68 32.83 -61.55
C ARG A 140 -11.55 32.83 -63.08
N ARG A 141 -12.20 31.87 -63.76
CA ARG A 141 -12.26 31.80 -65.23
C ARG A 141 -13.21 32.86 -65.84
N LYS A 142 -14.31 33.19 -65.15
CA LYS A 142 -15.23 34.31 -65.53
C LYS A 142 -14.70 35.70 -65.13
N GLY A 143 -13.76 35.77 -64.18
CA GLY A 143 -13.14 36.97 -63.64
C GLY A 143 -11.74 37.24 -64.17
N ARG A 144 -11.50 37.04 -65.47
CA ARG A 144 -10.35 37.65 -66.15
C ARG A 144 -10.60 39.16 -66.30
N GLY A 145 -10.46 39.86 -65.18
CA GLY A 145 -10.58 41.31 -65.11
C GLY A 145 -10.43 41.78 -63.67
N GLY A 146 -9.20 42.15 -63.28
CA GLY A 146 -8.96 43.08 -62.18
C GLY A 146 -8.56 42.50 -60.82
N GLY A 147 -7.27 42.63 -60.52
CA GLY A 147 -6.82 43.41 -59.35
C GLY A 147 -6.99 42.84 -57.94
N HIS A 148 -5.86 42.44 -57.37
CA HIS A 148 -5.46 42.64 -55.96
C HIS A 148 -6.42 42.19 -54.84
N SER A 149 -6.05 41.09 -54.16
CA SER A 149 -6.35 40.90 -52.74
C SER A 149 -5.38 39.91 -52.10
N GLU A 150 -4.09 40.24 -52.11
CA GLU A 150 -3.12 39.72 -51.15
C GLU A 150 -3.17 40.60 -49.90
N LEU A 151 -4.21 40.43 -49.09
CA LEU A 151 -4.21 40.90 -47.71
C LEU A 151 -5.03 39.96 -46.83
N ARG A 152 -4.60 38.70 -46.78
CA ARG A 152 -5.17 37.75 -45.81
C ARG A 152 -4.16 36.67 -45.45
N ASN A 153 -3.10 37.08 -44.74
CA ASN A 153 -2.30 36.21 -43.89
C ASN A 153 -1.51 37.05 -42.88
N ALA A 154 -2.21 37.58 -41.88
CA ALA A 154 -1.62 38.17 -40.68
C ALA A 154 -2.04 37.37 -39.43
N GLY A 155 -2.02 36.04 -39.54
CA GLY A 155 -2.20 35.09 -38.44
C GLY A 155 -1.14 33.98 -38.45
N GLY A 156 -0.08 34.14 -39.23
CA GLY A 156 1.02 33.18 -39.36
C GLY A 156 2.24 33.60 -38.54
N SER A 157 2.63 32.72 -37.64
CA SER A 157 3.93 32.62 -36.97
C SER A 157 4.37 33.75 -36.03
N LEU A 158 3.71 33.83 -34.86
CA LEU A 158 4.38 34.32 -33.65
C LEU A 158 5.25 33.24 -33.00
N GLU A 159 5.04 31.97 -33.37
CA GLU A 159 5.71 30.80 -32.79
C GLU A 159 7.14 30.58 -33.31
N ASP A 160 7.48 31.03 -34.54
CA ASP A 160 8.84 30.84 -35.11
C ASP A 160 9.75 32.08 -34.96
N SER A 161 9.36 33.08 -34.17
CA SER A 161 10.26 34.21 -33.89
C SER A 161 11.31 33.80 -32.87
N ALA A 162 12.58 34.12 -33.11
CA ALA A 162 13.68 33.89 -32.16
C ALA A 162 13.41 34.52 -30.78
N GLU A 163 12.58 35.57 -30.73
CA GLU A 163 12.13 36.20 -29.48
C GLU A 163 11.24 35.25 -28.63
N PHE A 164 10.46 34.40 -29.28
CA PHE A 164 9.55 33.46 -28.63
C PHE A 164 10.32 32.27 -28.02
N GLU A 165 11.32 31.76 -28.73
CA GLU A 165 12.22 30.71 -28.22
C GLU A 165 13.06 31.20 -27.03
N TYR A 166 13.57 32.44 -27.10
CA TYR A 166 14.27 33.07 -25.98
C TYR A 166 13.37 33.22 -24.74
N LEU A 167 12.14 33.69 -24.93
CA LEU A 167 11.16 33.83 -23.86
C LEU A 167 10.80 32.47 -23.23
N ARG A 168 10.65 31.42 -24.04
CA ARG A 168 10.43 30.04 -23.61
C ARG A 168 11.55 29.56 -22.67
N ASN A 169 12.80 29.76 -23.08
CA ASN A 169 13.96 29.31 -22.31
C ASN A 169 14.07 30.05 -20.97
N ILE A 170 13.87 31.37 -20.94
CA ILE A 170 13.93 32.15 -19.70
C ILE A 170 12.80 31.77 -18.74
N LEU A 171 11.57 31.59 -19.23
CA LEU A 171 10.44 31.17 -18.40
C LEU A 171 10.70 29.80 -17.76
N TYR A 172 11.22 28.85 -18.52
CA TYR A 172 11.59 27.54 -18.00
C TYR A 172 12.62 27.63 -16.87
N GLN A 173 13.70 28.40 -17.07
CA GLN A 173 14.74 28.58 -16.06
C GLN A 173 14.22 29.29 -14.80
N TYR A 174 13.35 30.29 -14.97
CA TYR A 174 12.70 30.99 -13.86
C TYR A 174 11.81 30.06 -13.05
N MET A 175 11.03 29.19 -13.70
CA MET A 175 10.14 28.23 -13.04
C MET A 175 10.88 27.12 -12.27
N ILE A 176 12.08 26.75 -12.73
CA ILE A 176 12.96 25.79 -12.01
C ILE A 176 13.72 26.47 -10.86
N GLY A 177 13.62 27.80 -10.73
CA GLY A 177 14.20 28.53 -9.61
C GLY A 177 15.67 28.93 -9.83
N LYS A 178 16.14 28.94 -11.08
CA LYS A 178 17.50 29.40 -11.41
C LYS A 178 17.49 30.92 -11.62
N GLU A 179 18.42 31.62 -10.95
CA GLU A 179 18.66 33.06 -11.14
C GLU A 179 17.39 33.92 -11.17
N THR A 180 16.42 33.60 -10.31
CA THR A 180 15.03 34.08 -10.44
C THR A 180 14.91 35.61 -10.44
N GLN A 181 15.75 36.30 -9.65
CA GLN A 181 15.76 37.77 -9.59
C GLN A 181 16.19 38.41 -10.91
N THR A 182 17.22 37.86 -11.57
CA THR A 182 17.70 38.34 -12.87
C THR A 182 16.69 38.01 -13.96
N LEU A 183 16.19 36.78 -13.98
CA LEU A 183 15.22 36.34 -14.98
C LEU A 183 13.88 37.07 -14.85
N ALA A 184 13.42 37.40 -13.65
CA ALA A 184 12.22 38.22 -13.45
C ALA A 184 12.35 39.62 -14.09
N LYS A 185 13.53 40.25 -13.96
CA LYS A 185 13.81 41.56 -14.60
C LYS A 185 13.83 41.46 -16.12
N VAL A 186 14.45 40.39 -16.66
CA VAL A 186 14.48 40.14 -18.11
C VAL A 186 13.06 39.86 -18.63
N LEU A 187 12.27 39.04 -17.96
CA LEU A 187 10.87 38.77 -18.32
C LEU A 187 10.02 40.05 -18.31
N CYS A 188 10.23 40.90 -17.31
CA CYS A 188 9.56 42.20 -17.22
C CYS A 188 9.87 43.12 -18.40
N ALA A 189 11.11 43.09 -18.90
CA ALA A 189 11.55 43.86 -20.06
C ALA A 189 11.02 43.29 -21.37
N VAL A 190 11.09 41.96 -21.56
CA VAL A 190 10.64 41.28 -22.80
C VAL A 190 9.12 41.41 -22.98
N VAL A 191 8.34 41.26 -21.90
CA VAL A 191 6.87 41.37 -21.93
C VAL A 191 6.39 42.83 -21.83
N LYS A 192 7.31 43.78 -21.61
CA LYS A 192 7.06 45.23 -21.52
C LYS A 192 6.03 45.60 -20.44
N PHE A 193 6.18 45.08 -19.22
CA PHE A 193 5.34 45.48 -18.08
C PHE A 193 5.51 46.97 -17.75
N ASN A 194 4.46 47.58 -17.17
CA ASN A 194 4.55 48.95 -16.70
C ASN A 194 5.46 49.05 -15.45
N LYS A 195 6.02 50.22 -15.17
CA LYS A 195 7.01 50.40 -14.08
C LYS A 195 6.47 49.99 -12.70
N GLU A 196 5.17 50.18 -12.47
CA GLU A 196 4.49 49.80 -11.23
C GLU A 196 4.41 48.28 -11.05
N GLN A 197 4.01 47.54 -12.09
CA GLN A 197 3.98 46.07 -12.10
C GLN A 197 5.39 45.50 -11.97
N GLN A 198 6.37 46.10 -12.64
CA GLN A 198 7.77 45.68 -12.54
C GLN A 198 8.27 45.81 -11.10
N SER A 199 8.03 46.94 -10.43
CA SER A 199 8.42 47.12 -9.02
C SER A 199 7.77 46.08 -8.12
N GLN A 200 6.47 45.83 -8.26
CA GLN A 200 5.75 44.84 -7.44
C GLN A 200 6.31 43.42 -7.61
N ILE A 201 6.67 43.04 -8.84
CA ILE A 201 7.26 41.72 -9.14
C ILE A 201 8.67 41.61 -8.54
N ILE A 202 9.49 42.64 -8.68
CA ILE A 202 10.86 42.66 -8.14
C ILE A 202 10.82 42.63 -6.59
N ASP A 203 9.99 43.45 -5.97
CA ASP A 203 9.81 43.47 -4.50
C ASP A 203 9.31 42.11 -3.97
N HIS A 204 8.49 41.41 -4.75
CA HIS A 204 8.04 40.06 -4.41
C HIS A 204 9.18 39.03 -4.50
N GLU A 205 9.99 39.09 -5.55
CA GLU A 205 11.12 38.17 -5.71
C GLU A 205 12.20 38.42 -4.65
N ASP A 206 12.47 39.67 -4.28
CA ASP A 206 13.40 40.04 -3.21
C ASP A 206 12.94 39.51 -1.84
N ARG A 207 11.64 39.62 -1.53
CA ARG A 207 11.04 39.00 -0.33
C ARG A 207 11.10 37.48 -0.35
N LYS A 208 11.03 36.85 -1.52
CA LYS A 208 11.10 35.40 -1.67
C LYS A 208 12.52 34.89 -1.46
N GLN A 209 13.53 35.60 -1.95
CA GLN A 209 14.93 35.24 -1.75
C GLN A 209 15.39 35.43 -0.29
N SER A 210 14.88 36.44 0.42
CA SER A 210 15.20 36.65 1.83
C SER A 210 14.68 35.53 2.75
N LEU A 211 13.64 34.80 2.34
CA LEU A 211 13.08 33.64 3.06
C LEU A 211 13.81 32.32 2.77
N VAL A 212 14.67 32.25 1.74
CA VAL A 212 15.30 31.00 1.25
C VAL A 212 16.77 30.83 1.72
N ILE A 213 17.28 31.68 2.62
CA ILE A 213 18.55 31.41 3.32
C ILE A 213 18.35 30.34 4.41
N ARG A 214 18.09 29.09 3.98
CA ARG A 214 18.47 27.84 4.66
C ARG A 214 18.61 26.74 3.61
N PRO A 215 19.83 26.37 3.20
CA PRO A 215 20.02 25.23 2.32
C PRO A 215 20.07 23.96 3.19
N LYS A 216 19.35 22.92 2.76
CA LYS A 216 19.95 21.62 2.39
C LYS A 216 18.90 20.52 2.18
N TYR A 217 19.06 19.85 1.03
CA TYR A 217 18.53 18.54 0.60
C TYR A 217 17.07 18.46 0.14
N LEU A 218 16.88 18.48 -1.19
CA LEU A 218 15.81 17.70 -1.84
C LEU A 218 16.43 16.41 -2.39
N PRO A 219 15.85 15.23 -2.11
CA PRO A 219 16.40 13.96 -2.55
C PRO A 219 16.18 13.76 -4.05
N LYS A 220 17.14 13.05 -4.67
CA LYS A 220 17.09 12.59 -6.06
C LYS A 220 15.80 11.78 -6.28
N VAL A 221 14.93 12.28 -7.15
CA VAL A 221 13.77 11.52 -7.63
C VAL A 221 14.25 10.56 -8.72
N GLY A 222 14.45 9.31 -8.33
CA GLY A 222 14.51 8.19 -9.25
C GLY A 222 13.16 8.00 -9.95
N GLY A 223 13.25 7.69 -11.24
CA GLY A 223 12.21 7.20 -12.16
C GLY A 223 10.76 7.22 -11.66
N ASN A 224 10.01 8.23 -12.07
CA ASN A 224 8.65 8.08 -12.59
C ASN A 224 8.22 9.41 -13.21
N LYS A 225 7.96 9.41 -14.52
CA LYS A 225 7.42 10.54 -15.26
C LYS A 225 6.05 10.91 -14.71
N LYS A 226 6.00 11.76 -13.68
CA LYS A 226 4.80 12.47 -13.28
C LYS A 226 4.69 13.69 -14.19
N THR A 227 3.73 13.66 -15.10
CA THR A 227 3.23 14.82 -15.82
C THR A 227 2.93 15.92 -14.81
N ILE A 228 3.67 17.03 -14.89
CA ILE A 228 3.38 18.23 -14.13
C ILE A 228 2.08 18.78 -14.70
N ASN A 229 0.97 18.49 -14.02
CA ASN A 229 -0.35 18.98 -14.42
C ASN A 229 -0.36 20.51 -14.40
N PHE A 230 -0.56 21.10 -15.58
CA PHE A 230 -0.57 22.54 -15.86
C PHE A 230 -1.45 23.34 -14.88
N THR A 231 -2.54 22.73 -14.41
CA THR A 231 -3.48 23.29 -13.44
C THR A 231 -2.83 23.68 -12.11
N ASN A 232 -1.82 22.93 -11.66
CA ASN A 232 -1.16 23.16 -10.37
C ASN A 232 -0.10 24.29 -10.46
N CYS A 233 0.60 24.41 -11.59
CA CYS A 233 1.53 25.52 -11.82
C CYS A 233 0.80 26.84 -12.08
N TYR A 234 -0.35 26.79 -12.78
CA TYR A 234 -1.20 27.95 -13.04
C TYR A 234 -1.84 28.51 -11.77
N GLN A 235 -2.33 27.61 -10.91
CA GLN A 235 -2.78 27.94 -9.54
C GLN A 235 -1.66 28.58 -8.72
N TYR A 236 -0.42 28.09 -8.83
CA TYR A 236 0.72 28.67 -8.11
C TYR A 236 1.01 30.11 -8.55
N PHE A 237 1.01 30.39 -9.86
CA PHE A 237 1.33 31.72 -10.40
C PHE A 237 0.22 32.76 -10.10
N ILE A 238 -1.06 32.38 -10.24
CA ILE A 238 -2.19 33.25 -9.90
C ILE A 238 -2.26 33.53 -8.39
N ARG A 239 -1.95 32.53 -7.57
CA ARG A 239 -2.04 32.64 -6.11
C ARG A 239 -0.85 33.37 -5.50
N HIS A 240 0.33 33.34 -6.12
CA HIS A 240 1.53 34.01 -5.61
C HIS A 240 1.80 35.41 -6.20
N PHE A 241 1.47 35.68 -7.47
CA PHE A 241 1.73 37.00 -8.10
C PHE A 241 0.55 37.97 -8.06
N GLY A 242 -0.56 37.62 -7.42
CA GLY A 242 -1.60 38.60 -7.08
C GLY A 242 -2.21 39.35 -8.27
N LEU A 243 -2.25 38.76 -9.46
CA LEU A 243 -2.82 39.35 -10.67
C LEU A 243 -4.36 39.35 -10.63
N ARG A 244 -4.94 40.12 -9.71
CA ARG A 244 -6.36 40.46 -9.73
C ARG A 244 -6.54 41.73 -10.56
N ARG A 245 -6.88 41.53 -11.84
CA ARG A 245 -7.21 42.54 -12.87
C ARG A 245 -6.04 42.98 -13.75
N THR A 246 -5.81 42.21 -14.81
CA THR A 246 -5.26 42.73 -16.07
C THR A 246 -6.21 42.37 -17.21
N PRO A 247 -6.29 43.21 -18.27
CA PRO A 247 -7.22 43.01 -19.37
C PRO A 247 -6.97 41.67 -20.07
N ILE A 248 -8.06 40.97 -20.39
CA ILE A 248 -8.14 39.63 -21.00
C ILE A 248 -7.16 39.45 -22.19
N LYS A 249 -6.79 40.53 -22.88
CA LYS A 249 -5.82 40.52 -23.98
C LYS A 249 -4.40 40.10 -23.58
N LEU A 250 -3.95 40.40 -22.35
CA LEU A 250 -2.65 39.94 -21.84
C LEU A 250 -2.70 38.47 -21.40
N PHE A 251 -3.86 38.04 -20.89
CA PHE A 251 -4.15 36.67 -20.48
C PHE A 251 -4.15 35.71 -21.67
N VAL A 252 -4.74 36.13 -22.80
CA VAL A 252 -4.71 35.37 -24.07
C VAL A 252 -3.31 35.30 -24.64
N LYS A 253 -2.51 36.37 -24.54
CA LYS A 253 -1.10 36.37 -25.00
C LYS A 253 -0.21 35.49 -24.14
N LEU A 254 -0.32 35.54 -22.81
CA LEU A 254 0.43 34.66 -21.91
C LEU A 254 -0.01 33.19 -22.02
N ALA A 255 -1.32 32.92 -22.14
CA ALA A 255 -1.82 31.56 -22.34
C ALA A 255 -1.41 30.97 -23.69
N ALA A 256 -1.35 31.79 -24.76
CA ALA A 256 -0.81 31.37 -26.05
C ALA A 256 0.71 31.09 -25.97
N VAL A 257 1.46 31.93 -25.25
CA VAL A 257 2.89 31.70 -24.99
C VAL A 257 3.10 30.40 -24.20
N PHE A 258 2.35 30.18 -23.12
CA PHE A 258 2.47 28.96 -22.30
C PHE A 258 1.93 27.69 -22.98
N GLY A 259 0.95 27.81 -23.88
CA GLY A 259 0.38 26.69 -24.64
C GLY A 259 1.34 26.15 -25.71
N ALA A 260 2.06 27.04 -26.41
CA ALA A 260 2.99 26.66 -27.47
C ALA A 260 4.38 26.22 -26.95
N ILE A 261 4.67 26.37 -25.66
CA ILE A 261 5.94 25.92 -25.04
C ILE A 261 5.94 24.44 -24.67
N LEU A 262 4.76 23.82 -24.48
CA LEU A 262 4.61 22.46 -23.96
C LEU A 262 4.05 21.45 -24.97
N TYR A 263 3.80 21.90 -26.21
CA TYR A 263 3.45 21.07 -27.35
C TYR A 263 4.51 21.21 -28.44
N ASP A 264 5.77 21.02 -28.05
CA ASP A 264 6.89 20.54 -28.87
C ASP A 264 7.89 19.80 -27.97
#